data_AF-A0A2M8WM32-F1
#
_entry.id   AF-A0A2M8WM32-F1
#
_cell.length_a   1.000
_cell.length_b   1.000
_cell.length_c   1.000
_cell.angle_alpha   90.00
_cell.angle_beta   90.00
_cell.angle_gamma   90.00
#
_symmetry.space_group_name_H-M   'P 1'
#
loop_
_entity.id
_entity.type
_entity.pdbx_description
1 polymer ?
#
loop_
_entity_poly.entity_id
_entity_poly.type
_entity_poly.pdbx_seq_one_letter_code
_entity_poly.pdbx_strand_id
1 'polypeptide(L)'
;MLDLYTRIATLTRPVLLARAARFGVDDYRRSVHLRRILQSDTLPRHGAALVQLLDIEARMNELRVDDAADYRPAHHVEVLIAILGEAQLMRATALRLV
;
A
#
# COMPACT_ATOMS: atom_id res chain seq x y z
N MET A 1 11.09 7.39 -16.00
CA MET A 1 10.61 7.46 -14.61
C MET A 1 9.19 6.91 -14.62
N LEU A 2 8.97 5.69 -14.12
CA LEU A 2 7.64 5.09 -14.10
C LEU A 2 6.77 5.95 -13.17
N ASP A 3 5.79 6.62 -13.77
CA ASP A 3 4.84 7.48 -13.09
C ASP A 3 4.14 6.69 -11.97
N LEU A 4 4.23 7.20 -10.74
CA LEU A 4 3.67 6.58 -9.55
C LEU A 4 2.17 6.29 -9.73
N TYR A 5 1.46 7.18 -10.43
CA TYR A 5 0.05 7.00 -10.78
C TYR A 5 -0.17 5.82 -11.72
N THR A 6 0.71 5.63 -12.70
CA THR A 6 0.68 4.45 -13.59
C THR A 6 0.86 3.17 -12.78
N ARG A 7 1.85 3.11 -11.87
CA ARG A 7 2.08 1.92 -11.04
C ARG A 7 0.85 1.55 -10.19
N ILE A 8 0.19 2.53 -9.59
CA ILE A 8 -1.03 2.33 -8.81
C ILE A 8 -2.19 1.87 -9.71
N ALA A 9 -2.35 2.48 -10.89
CA ALA A 9 -3.41 2.14 -11.84
C ALA A 9 -3.26 0.71 -12.41
N THR A 10 -2.04 0.24 -12.57
CA THR A 10 -1.74 -1.12 -13.06
C THR A 10 -1.76 -2.20 -11.97
N LEU A 11 -2.01 -1.82 -10.70
CA LEU A 11 -2.00 -2.75 -9.59
C LEU A 11 -3.29 -3.60 -9.59
N THR A 12 -3.26 -4.71 -10.32
CA THR A 12 -4.37 -5.66 -10.43
C THR A 12 -4.15 -6.83 -9.49
N ARG A 13 -5.07 -7.07 -8.56
CA ARG A 13 -4.98 -8.15 -7.56
C ARG A 13 -6.22 -9.04 -7.56
N PRO A 14 -6.10 -10.29 -7.03
CA PRO A 14 -7.26 -11.15 -6.82
C PRO A 14 -8.37 -10.41 -6.08
N VAL A 15 -9.62 -10.60 -6.53
CA VAL A 15 -10.79 -9.83 -6.08
C VAL A 15 -10.93 -9.84 -4.56
N LEU A 16 -10.60 -10.96 -3.91
CA LEU A 16 -10.67 -11.08 -2.45
C LEU A 16 -9.72 -10.11 -1.73
N LEU A 17 -8.46 -10.00 -2.15
CA LEU A 17 -7.48 -9.10 -1.55
C LEU A 17 -7.88 -7.63 -1.77
N ALA A 18 -8.30 -7.30 -3.00
CA ALA A 18 -8.74 -5.96 -3.33
C ALA A 18 -9.97 -5.54 -2.51
N ARG A 19 -10.96 -6.44 -2.34
CA ARG A 19 -12.14 -6.18 -1.50
C ARG A 19 -11.78 -6.03 -0.03
N ALA A 20 -10.95 -6.91 0.52
CA ALA A 20 -10.50 -6.82 1.91
C ALA A 20 -9.80 -5.49 2.19
N ALA A 21 -8.91 -5.07 1.29
CA ALA A 21 -8.23 -3.79 1.43
C ALA A 21 -9.18 -2.59 1.34
N ARG A 22 -10.19 -2.68 0.46
CA ARG A 22 -11.22 -1.63 0.34
C ARG A 22 -12.05 -1.46 1.60
N PHE A 23 -12.35 -2.52 2.35
CA PHE A 23 -13.07 -2.39 3.63
C PHE A 23 -12.20 -1.83 4.76
N GLY A 24 -10.89 -2.09 4.73
CA GLY A 24 -9.97 -1.62 5.78
C GLY A 24 -9.41 -0.21 5.57
N VAL A 25 -9.64 0.42 4.41
CA VAL A 25 -9.06 1.73 4.09
C VAL A 25 -9.61 2.85 4.98
N ASP A 26 -10.89 2.76 5.38
CA ASP A 26 -11.54 3.78 6.20
C ASP A 26 -10.92 3.85 7.62
N ASP A 27 -10.38 2.73 8.10
CA ASP A 27 -9.68 2.62 9.39
C ASP A 27 -8.17 2.90 9.29
N TYR A 28 -7.68 3.30 8.12
CA TYR A 28 -6.25 3.50 7.91
C TYR A 28 -5.70 4.67 8.74
N ARG A 29 -4.84 4.35 9.72
CA ARG A 29 -4.13 5.32 10.54
C ARG A 29 -2.65 5.37 10.17
N ARG A 30 -2.27 6.40 9.41
CA ARG A 30 -0.90 6.62 8.93
C ARG A 30 0.17 6.48 10.02
N SER A 31 -0.02 7.11 11.18
CA SER A 31 0.97 7.10 12.26
C SER A 31 1.25 5.72 12.86
N VAL A 32 0.26 4.81 12.79
CA VAL A 32 0.32 3.48 13.40
C VAL A 32 0.68 2.44 12.35
N HIS A 33 -0.11 2.37 11.28
CA HIS A 33 0.02 1.32 10.26
C HIS A 33 1.29 1.51 9.41
N LEU A 34 1.56 2.73 8.93
CA LEU A 34 2.73 2.96 8.08
C LEU A 34 4.04 2.75 8.83
N ARG A 35 4.11 3.19 10.10
CA ARG A 35 5.27 2.97 10.97
C ARG A 35 5.54 1.48 11.15
N ARG A 36 4.49 0.68 11.39
CA ARG A 36 4.62 -0.77 11.57
C ARG A 36 5.06 -1.48 10.30
N ILE A 37 4.48 -1.14 9.15
CA ILE A 37 4.80 -1.77 7.85
C ILE A 37 6.23 -1.43 7.41
N LEU A 38 6.61 -0.14 7.48
CA LEU A 38 7.92 0.33 7.03
C LEU A 38 9.03 0.15 8.08
N GLN A 39 8.66 -0.19 9.32
CA GLN A 39 9.58 -0.32 10.47
C GLN A 39 10.50 0.92 10.61
N SER A 40 9.92 2.11 10.40
CA SER A 40 10.65 3.38 10.40
C SER A 40 10.10 4.33 11.47
N ASP A 41 10.99 4.92 12.27
CA ASP A 41 10.61 5.90 13.30
C ASP A 41 10.10 7.21 12.69
N THR A 42 10.70 7.62 11.58
CA THR A 42 10.30 8.80 10.81
C THR A 42 9.47 8.39 9.61
N LEU A 43 8.28 9.00 9.46
CA LEU A 43 7.39 8.68 8.35
C LEU A 43 7.79 9.46 7.11
N PRO A 44 8.05 8.80 5.97
CA PRO A 44 8.38 9.47 4.72
C PRO A 44 7.19 10.31 4.23
N ARG A 45 7.41 11.18 3.22
CA ARG A 45 6.29 11.85 2.51
C ARG A 45 5.44 10.84 1.75
N HIS A 46 4.17 11.17 1.48
CA HIS A 46 3.20 10.26 0.86
C HIS A 46 3.71 9.56 -0.42
N GLY A 47 4.31 10.31 -1.35
CA GLY A 47 4.86 9.72 -2.58
C GLY A 47 6.00 8.71 -2.32
N ALA A 48 6.90 9.04 -1.39
CA ALA A 48 7.99 8.13 -1.01
C ALA A 48 7.49 6.91 -0.22
N ALA A 49 6.46 7.08 0.62
CA ALA A 49 5.78 5.98 1.30
C ALA A 49 5.15 5.02 0.29
N LEU A 50 4.44 5.55 -0.71
CA LEU A 50 3.81 4.74 -1.76
C LEU A 50 4.81 3.92 -2.56
N VAL A 51 5.97 4.50 -2.92
CA VAL A 51 7.02 3.74 -3.62
C VAL A 51 7.46 2.53 -2.80
N GLN A 52 7.77 2.73 -1.51
CA GLN A 52 8.18 1.64 -0.63
C GLN A 52 7.08 0.58 -0.44
N LEU A 53 5.83 1.02 -0.26
CA LEU A 53 4.69 0.13 -0.12
C LEU A 53 4.46 -0.71 -1.38
N LEU A 54 4.58 -0.12 -2.57
CA LEU A 54 4.47 -0.84 -3.85
C LEU A 54 5.58 -1.87 -4.03
N ASP A 55 6.80 -1.58 -3.55
CA ASP A 55 7.91 -2.54 -3.61
C ASP A 55 7.73 -3.68 -2.61
N ILE A 56 7.18 -3.41 -1.42
CA ILE A 56 6.79 -4.45 -0.45
C ILE A 56 5.68 -5.33 -1.04
N GLU A 57 4.67 -4.72 -1.62
CA GLU A 57 3.53 -5.42 -2.20
C GLU A 57 3.97 -6.33 -3.36
N ALA A 58 4.84 -5.85 -4.25
CA ALA A 58 5.38 -6.67 -5.35
C ALA A 58 6.06 -7.95 -4.84
N ARG A 59 6.89 -7.83 -3.80
CA ARG A 59 7.54 -8.99 -3.15
C ARG A 59 6.52 -9.95 -2.53
N MET A 60 5.47 -9.42 -1.88
CA MET A 60 4.43 -10.28 -1.31
C MET A 60 3.60 -10.99 -2.39
N ASN A 61 3.43 -10.37 -3.55
CA ASN A 61 2.81 -11.02 -4.69
C ASN A 61 3.68 -12.13 -5.27
N GLU A 62 5.01 -11.97 -5.31
CA GLU A 62 5.94 -13.06 -5.68
C GLU A 62 5.77 -14.24 -4.72
N LEU A 63 5.86 -14.02 -3.41
CA LEU A 63 5.63 -15.06 -2.39
C LEU A 63 4.27 -15.77 -2.54
N ARG A 64 3.22 -15.02 -2.90
CA ARG A 64 1.88 -15.57 -3.14
C ARG A 64 1.83 -16.46 -4.39
N VAL A 65 2.52 -16.06 -5.47
CA VAL A 65 2.54 -16.83 -6.73
C VAL A 65 3.38 -18.10 -6.57
N ASP A 66 4.45 -18.01 -5.78
CA ASP A 66 5.36 -19.12 -5.50
C ASP A 66 4.83 -20.09 -4.42
N ASP A 67 3.64 -19.83 -3.87
CA ASP A 67 3.03 -20.58 -2.76
C ASP A 67 4.00 -20.74 -1.57
N ALA A 68 4.74 -19.68 -1.27
CA ALA A 68 5.79 -19.70 -0.26
C ALA A 68 5.21 -19.89 1.15
N ALA A 69 5.86 -20.72 1.96
CA ALA A 69 5.38 -21.05 3.32
C ALA A 69 5.36 -19.85 4.28
N ASP A 70 6.15 -18.81 4.00
CA ASP A 70 6.21 -17.56 4.77
C ASP A 70 5.26 -16.48 4.22
N TYR A 71 4.47 -16.78 3.18
CA TYR A 71 3.46 -15.86 2.67
C TYR A 71 2.36 -15.64 3.72
N ARG A 72 2.12 -14.37 4.05
CA ARG A 72 1.14 -13.94 5.05
C ARG A 72 0.05 -13.11 4.41
N PRO A 73 -1.10 -13.71 4.04
CA PRO A 73 -2.20 -13.00 3.37
C PRO A 73 -2.72 -11.78 4.16
N ALA A 74 -2.82 -11.90 5.49
CA ALA A 74 -3.28 -10.80 6.34
C ALA A 74 -2.34 -9.58 6.28
N HIS A 75 -1.03 -9.80 6.24
CA HIS A 75 -0.06 -8.72 6.08
C HIS A 75 -0.11 -8.13 4.67
N HIS A 76 -0.37 -8.94 3.64
CA HIS A 76 -0.55 -8.43 2.28
C HIS A 76 -1.78 -7.51 2.17
N VAL A 77 -2.90 -7.89 2.79
CA VAL A 77 -4.08 -7.01 2.89
C VAL A 77 -3.72 -5.71 3.62
N GLU A 78 -2.97 -5.76 4.71
CA GLU A 78 -2.52 -4.57 5.43
C GLU A 78 -1.71 -3.60 4.54
N VAL A 79 -0.78 -4.13 3.74
CA VAL A 79 0.00 -3.33 2.79
C VAL A 79 -0.89 -2.70 1.72
N LEU A 80 -1.86 -3.45 1.19
CA LEU A 80 -2.84 -2.93 0.22
C LEU A 80 -3.72 -1.82 0.82
N ILE A 81 -4.15 -1.97 2.08
CA ILE A 81 -4.86 -0.91 2.82
C ILE A 81 -3.99 0.35 2.88
N ALA A 82 -2.71 0.20 3.23
CA ALA A 82 -1.79 1.33 3.32
C ALA A 82 -1.54 2.01 1.96
N ILE A 83 -1.45 1.26 0.86
CA ILE A 83 -1.34 1.83 -0.50
C ILE A 83 -2.58 2.66 -0.83
N LEU A 84 -3.77 2.13 -0.59
CA LEU A 84 -5.02 2.84 -0.87
C LEU A 84 -5.12 4.12 -0.01
N GLY A 85 -4.83 4.01 1.28
CA GLY A 85 -4.86 5.14 2.22
C GLY A 85 -3.85 6.23 1.85
N GLU A 86 -2.60 5.88 1.59
CA GLU A 86 -1.58 6.87 1.19
C GLU A 86 -1.90 7.50 -0.18
N ALA A 87 -2.47 6.75 -1.12
CA ALA A 87 -2.91 7.30 -2.41
C ALA A 87 -4.06 8.30 -2.25
N GLN A 88 -5.01 8.03 -1.36
CA GLN A 88 -6.08 8.99 -1.03
C GLN A 88 -5.52 10.25 -0.37
N LEU A 89 -4.63 10.10 0.62
CA LEU A 89 -3.99 11.24 1.30
C LEU A 89 -3.13 12.09 0.36
N MET A 90 -2.39 11.46 -0.55
CA MET A 90 -1.60 12.16 -1.57
C MET A 90 -2.50 13.00 -2.49
N ARG A 91 -3.62 12.42 -2.97
CA ARG A 91 -4.60 13.16 -3.80
C ARG A 91 -5.25 14.31 -3.03
N ALA A 92 -5.65 14.08 -1.79
CA ALA A 92 -6.26 15.11 -0.94
C ALA A 92 -5.29 16.27 -0.66
N THR A 93 -4.00 15.97 -0.48
CA THR A 93 -2.96 17.00 -0.30
C THR A 93 -2.73 17.78 -1.59
N ALA A 94 -2.72 17.12 -2.75
CA ALA A 94 -2.56 17.78 -4.05
C ALA A 94 -3.72 18.75 -4.37
N LEU A 95 -4.95 18.38 -4.02
CA LEU A 95 -6.14 19.24 -4.21
C LEU A 95 -6.18 20.46 -3.27
N ARG A 96 -5.40 20.46 -2.19
CA ARG A 96 -5.36 21.55 -1.18
C ARG A 96 -4.39 22.67 -1.54
N LEU A 97 -3.61 22.49 -2.61
CA LEU A 97 -2.60 23.43 -3.10
C LEU A 97 -3.06 24.18 -4.36
N VAL A 98 -4.34 24.04 -4.74
CA VAL A 98 -5.02 24.76 -5.83
C VAL A 98 -6.08 25.66 -5.20
#